data_AF-A0A1Q6M3G8-F1
#
_entry.id   AF-A0A1Q6M3G8-F1
#
_cell.length_a   1.000
_cell.length_b   1.000
_cell.length_c   1.000
_cell.angle_alpha   90.00
_cell.angle_beta   90.00
_cell.angle_gamma   90.00
#
_symmetry.space_group_name_H-M   'P 1'
#
loop_
_entity.id
_entity.type
_entity.pdbx_description
1 polymer ?
#
loop_
_entity_poly.entity_id
_entity_poly.type
_entity_poly.pdbx_seq_one_letter_code
_entity_poly.pdbx_strand_id
1 'polypeptide(L)'
;MNILAFCSSLVCLITTIDVKRKNKLINPSTIFYALWTFILFLSILNLYGIYKPSDEAYLLIMIMIVSFYLGNLIFKIIKEKFLNSGIKNNEKSKKYYLLDKVFLFLGFSVILFNLIDLIIIIKQLADGTPMWQIRNWTLEPVGSNNPILSRRSFAESCFRNIILEPFAALINPIALYYVFYGDNKKKKILFLVISILTLITSSLAGGGGRLGFICFIACLIFAFYVAIKDGKISKEYIKKYSKILLVIMLVALIIITLYTTVRTGPGKLIKQTYTYFALPPTLLSEWLPQIKNTEYTYGMTTFFGIHSYCFRVLETFKLKNMIPEVYERAYKNILNAEQFKDVGSGKSNAFVSPVYYLYLDGGYSFVFIMSCIFGFLIEAIYQKLKEDINVKSFTIYYLIFYGVFVTFIRIQTAIPSYIISFIFANLIIRSKKEEKDDKCSSTNIQS
;
A
#
# COMPACT_ATOMS: atom_id res chain seq x y z
N MET A 1 -4.30 5.62 -28.92
CA MET A 1 -4.27 6.29 -27.60
C MET A 1 -3.09 5.86 -26.72
N ASN A 2 -2.69 4.59 -26.75
CA ASN A 2 -1.59 4.02 -25.95
C ASN A 2 -0.28 4.85 -25.87
N ILE A 3 0.27 5.29 -27.01
CA ILE A 3 1.52 6.07 -27.07
C ILE A 3 1.36 7.42 -26.34
N LEU A 4 0.21 8.09 -26.52
CA LEU A 4 -0.07 9.37 -25.86
C LEU A 4 -0.13 9.21 -24.34
N ALA A 5 -0.79 8.16 -23.84
CA ALA A 5 -0.83 7.87 -22.40
C ALA A 5 0.58 7.63 -21.84
N PHE A 6 1.40 6.83 -22.54
CA PHE A 6 2.80 6.59 -22.16
C PHE A 6 3.64 7.86 -22.14
N CYS A 7 3.62 8.64 -23.23
CA CYS A 7 4.36 9.90 -23.32
C CYS A 7 3.93 10.89 -22.23
N SER A 8 2.62 11.01 -21.96
CA SER A 8 2.10 11.87 -20.89
C SER A 8 2.66 11.46 -19.51
N SER A 9 2.66 10.15 -19.22
CA SER A 9 3.24 9.61 -17.98
C SER A 9 4.75 9.88 -17.89
N LEU A 10 5.49 9.68 -18.99
CA LEU A 10 6.92 9.89 -19.05
C LEU A 10 7.29 11.37 -18.84
N VAL A 11 6.56 12.30 -19.46
CA VAL A 11 6.76 13.74 -19.25
C VAL A 11 6.48 14.12 -17.79
N CYS A 12 5.41 13.61 -17.18
CA CYS A 12 5.13 13.82 -15.76
C CYS A 12 6.24 13.25 -14.85
N LEU A 13 6.82 12.10 -15.21
CA LEU A 13 7.93 11.49 -14.48
C LEU A 13 9.18 12.37 -14.54
N ILE A 14 9.62 12.75 -15.74
CA ILE A 14 10.83 13.54 -15.97
C ILE A 14 10.74 14.88 -15.24
N THR A 15 9.63 15.60 -15.42
CA THR A 15 9.39 16.89 -14.75
C THR A 15 9.37 16.74 -13.23
N THR A 16 8.76 15.68 -12.71
CA THR A 16 8.72 15.42 -11.27
C THR A 16 10.10 15.11 -10.70
N ILE A 17 10.91 14.31 -11.41
CA ILE A 17 12.30 14.01 -11.01
C ILE A 17 13.13 15.30 -10.99
N ASP A 18 13.07 16.10 -12.05
CA ASP A 18 13.88 17.32 -12.18
C ASP A 18 13.57 18.32 -11.05
N VAL A 19 12.28 18.59 -10.82
CA VAL A 19 11.83 19.51 -9.76
C VAL A 19 12.18 19.00 -8.36
N LYS A 20 12.21 17.68 -8.14
CA LYS A 20 12.34 17.08 -6.80
C LYS A 20 13.72 16.48 -6.52
N ARG A 21 14.69 16.56 -7.45
CA ARG A 21 16.04 15.97 -7.31
C ARG A 21 16.80 16.42 -6.06
N LYS A 22 16.55 17.64 -5.59
CA LYS A 22 17.23 18.24 -4.42
C LYS A 22 16.58 17.87 -3.08
N ASN A 23 15.43 17.20 -3.09
CA ASN A 23 14.72 16.89 -1.85
C ASN A 23 15.43 15.80 -1.03
N LYS A 24 15.27 15.87 0.30
CA LYS A 24 15.82 14.87 1.23
C LYS A 24 15.10 13.52 1.15
N LEU A 25 13.80 13.51 0.86
CA LEU A 25 12.97 12.30 0.77
C LEU A 25 12.42 12.09 -0.65
N ILE A 26 12.34 10.82 -1.08
CA ILE A 26 11.75 10.41 -2.36
C ILE A 26 10.25 10.69 -2.32
N ASN A 27 9.79 11.63 -3.13
CA ASN A 27 8.39 12.02 -3.17
C ASN A 27 7.50 10.90 -3.75
N PRO A 28 6.34 10.57 -3.13
CA PRO A 28 5.48 9.49 -3.59
C PRO A 28 5.00 9.65 -5.04
N SER A 29 4.79 10.89 -5.52
CA SER A 29 4.41 11.17 -6.91
C SER A 29 5.47 10.69 -7.90
N THR A 30 6.76 10.72 -7.55
CA THR A 30 7.83 10.15 -8.41
C THR A 30 7.63 8.65 -8.62
N ILE A 31 7.25 7.92 -7.57
CA ILE A 31 6.99 6.47 -7.66
C ILE A 31 5.71 6.21 -8.45
N PHE A 32 4.66 7.01 -8.25
CA PHE A 32 3.44 6.93 -9.04
C PHE A 32 3.74 6.99 -10.54
N TYR A 33 4.45 8.03 -11.00
CA TYR A 33 4.77 8.17 -12.42
C TYR A 33 5.77 7.13 -12.92
N ALA A 34 6.74 6.71 -12.10
CA ALA A 34 7.69 5.67 -12.49
C ALA A 34 6.97 4.34 -12.74
N LEU A 35 6.07 3.96 -11.82
CA LEU A 35 5.25 2.77 -11.92
C LEU A 35 4.33 2.81 -13.15
N TRP A 36 3.58 3.88 -13.34
CA TRP A 36 2.64 4.00 -14.46
C TRP A 36 3.33 4.11 -15.82
N THR A 37 4.49 4.76 -15.88
CA THR A 37 5.32 4.78 -17.10
C THR A 37 5.80 3.37 -17.44
N PHE A 38 6.26 2.59 -16.44
CA PHE A 38 6.67 1.20 -16.62
C PHE A 38 5.51 0.30 -17.07
N ILE A 39 4.33 0.43 -16.46
CA ILE A 39 3.12 -0.33 -16.83
C ILE A 39 2.70 -0.03 -18.27
N LEU A 40 2.64 1.25 -18.65
CA LEU A 40 2.24 1.66 -19.99
C LEU A 40 3.26 1.21 -21.03
N PHE A 41 4.56 1.29 -20.72
CA PHE A 41 5.62 0.75 -21.57
C PHE A 41 5.41 -0.76 -21.82
N LEU A 42 5.26 -1.55 -20.75
CA LEU A 42 5.05 -2.99 -20.89
C LEU A 42 3.75 -3.30 -21.65
N SER A 43 2.67 -2.57 -21.37
CA SER A 43 1.38 -2.73 -22.04
C SER A 43 1.47 -2.48 -23.55
N ILE A 44 2.28 -1.51 -23.99
CA ILE A 44 2.52 -1.23 -25.41
C ILE A 44 3.23 -2.39 -26.11
N LEU A 45 4.15 -3.08 -25.43
CA LEU A 45 4.88 -4.22 -26.02
C LEU A 45 3.95 -5.40 -26.38
N ASN A 46 2.78 -5.49 -25.72
CA ASN A 46 1.74 -6.50 -25.98
C ASN A 46 2.26 -7.94 -26.12
N LEU A 47 3.22 -8.33 -25.28
CA LEU A 47 3.86 -9.64 -25.31
C LEU A 47 2.97 -10.72 -24.68
N TYR A 48 3.35 -11.98 -24.94
CA TYR A 48 2.78 -13.18 -24.32
C TYR A 48 1.27 -13.40 -24.52
N GLY A 49 0.67 -12.79 -25.55
CA GLY A 49 -0.71 -13.02 -25.96
C GLY A 49 -1.76 -12.38 -25.04
N ILE A 50 -1.40 -11.34 -24.29
CA ILE A 50 -2.35 -10.56 -23.50
C ILE A 50 -3.20 -9.71 -24.46
N TYR A 51 -4.51 -9.65 -24.25
CA TYR A 51 -5.38 -8.79 -25.06
C TYR A 51 -4.90 -7.35 -25.05
N LYS A 52 -4.94 -6.73 -26.23
CA LYS A 52 -4.62 -5.32 -26.40
C LYS A 52 -5.70 -4.48 -25.70
N PRO A 53 -5.32 -3.55 -24.80
CA PRO A 53 -6.29 -2.68 -24.15
C PRO A 53 -7.00 -1.76 -25.16
N SER A 54 -8.26 -1.44 -24.89
CA SER A 54 -9.01 -0.44 -25.64
C SER A 54 -8.42 0.97 -25.51
N ASP A 55 -8.64 1.81 -26.53
CA ASP A 55 -8.21 3.21 -26.50
C ASP A 55 -8.86 3.98 -25.33
N GLU A 56 -10.07 3.61 -24.94
CA GLU A 56 -10.76 4.21 -23.79
C GLU A 56 -10.09 3.90 -22.46
N ALA A 57 -9.62 2.67 -22.25
CA ALA A 57 -8.85 2.33 -21.06
C ALA A 57 -7.58 3.20 -20.97
N TYR A 58 -6.87 3.38 -22.08
CA TYR A 58 -5.71 4.28 -22.13
C TYR A 58 -6.08 5.75 -21.90
N LEU A 59 -7.20 6.22 -22.44
CA LEU A 59 -7.69 7.58 -22.23
C LEU A 59 -7.97 7.85 -20.75
N LEU A 60 -8.68 6.96 -20.07
CA LEU A 60 -8.99 7.11 -18.64
C LEU A 60 -7.73 7.06 -17.76
N ILE A 61 -6.77 6.18 -18.08
CA ILE A 61 -5.47 6.15 -17.39
C ILE A 61 -4.70 7.47 -17.63
N MET A 62 -4.73 7.99 -18.86
CA MET A 62 -4.11 9.28 -19.17
C MET A 62 -4.76 10.43 -18.37
N ILE A 63 -6.10 10.46 -18.29
CA ILE A 63 -6.84 11.44 -17.47
C ILE A 63 -6.39 11.33 -16.01
N MET A 64 -6.34 10.13 -15.43
CA MET A 64 -5.86 9.93 -14.06
C MET A 64 -4.46 10.49 -13.86
N ILE A 65 -3.51 10.19 -14.75
CA ILE A 65 -2.10 10.60 -14.64
C ILE A 65 -1.96 12.12 -14.73
N VAL A 66 -2.58 12.74 -15.74
CA VAL A 66 -2.51 14.19 -15.96
C VAL A 66 -3.22 14.94 -14.82
N SER A 67 -4.39 14.48 -14.40
CA SER A 67 -5.13 15.10 -13.30
C SER A 67 -4.38 14.99 -11.98
N PHE A 68 -3.74 13.85 -11.70
CA PHE A 68 -2.86 13.70 -10.56
C PHE A 68 -1.70 14.72 -10.59
N TYR A 69 -1.12 14.99 -11.77
CA TYR A 69 -0.11 16.04 -11.92
C TYR A 69 -0.65 17.43 -11.62
N LEU A 70 -1.83 17.77 -12.17
CA LEU A 70 -2.50 19.04 -11.88
C LEU A 70 -2.75 19.22 -10.38
N GLY A 71 -3.19 18.18 -9.67
CA GLY A 71 -3.34 18.20 -8.23
C GLY A 71 -2.06 18.56 -7.47
N ASN A 72 -0.94 17.94 -7.87
CA ASN A 72 0.38 18.26 -7.29
C ASN A 72 0.77 19.73 -7.53
N LEU A 73 0.47 20.27 -8.72
CA LEU A 73 0.75 21.68 -9.05
C LEU A 73 -0.13 22.64 -8.26
N ILE A 74 -1.43 22.36 -8.16
CA ILE A 74 -2.39 23.17 -7.40
C ILE A 74 -1.94 23.31 -5.94
N PHE A 75 -1.50 22.21 -5.31
CA PHE A 75 -1.00 22.28 -3.94
C PHE A 75 0.21 23.23 -3.82
N LYS A 76 1.17 23.14 -4.74
CA LYS A 76 2.37 24.00 -4.72
C LYS A 76 2.00 25.48 -4.83
N ILE A 77 1.11 25.83 -5.77
CA ILE A 77 0.64 27.20 -5.97
C ILE A 77 -0.04 27.71 -4.70
N ILE A 78 -0.91 26.89 -4.06
CA ILE A 78 -1.59 27.27 -2.82
C ILE A 78 -0.60 27.44 -1.67
N LYS A 79 0.36 26.51 -1.49
CA LYS A 79 1.37 26.59 -0.44
C LYS A 79 2.27 27.83 -0.60
N GLU A 80 2.69 28.15 -1.82
CA GLU A 80 3.51 29.32 -2.12
C GLU A 80 2.77 30.62 -1.79
N LYS A 81 1.49 30.72 -2.17
CA LYS A 81 0.64 31.86 -1.77
C LYS A 81 0.50 31.99 -0.24
N PHE A 82 0.34 30.87 0.47
CA PHE A 82 0.25 30.85 1.94
C PHE A 82 1.57 31.21 2.64
N LEU A 83 2.72 30.81 2.07
CA LEU A 83 4.02 31.20 2.62
C LEU A 83 4.27 32.70 2.43
N ASN A 84 3.85 33.24 1.29
CA ASN A 84 3.98 34.67 0.98
C ASN A 84 3.02 35.55 1.81
N SER A 85 1.99 34.98 2.43
CA SER A 85 1.07 35.72 3.31
C SER A 85 1.57 35.89 4.76
N GLY A 86 2.78 35.39 5.09
CA GLY A 86 3.43 35.66 6.38
C GLY A 86 2.86 34.90 7.59
N ILE A 87 1.91 33.98 7.39
CA ILE A 87 1.32 33.18 8.48
C ILE A 87 2.32 32.11 8.93
N LYS A 88 3.04 32.37 10.04
CA LYS A 88 3.92 31.38 10.68
C LYS A 88 3.09 30.43 11.56
N ASN A 89 3.06 29.14 11.18
CA ASN A 89 2.57 28.09 12.06
C ASN A 89 3.58 27.83 13.19
N ASN A 90 3.25 28.29 14.39
CA ASN A 90 3.93 27.89 15.63
C ASN A 90 3.52 26.46 16.04
N GLU A 91 3.91 25.44 15.28
CA GLU A 91 3.80 24.07 15.76
C GLU A 91 4.97 23.77 16.72
N LYS A 92 4.66 23.63 18.02
CA LYS A 92 5.62 23.12 19.02
C LYS A 92 6.11 21.73 18.60
N SER A 93 7.42 21.47 18.75
CA SER A 93 8.01 20.15 18.52
C SER A 93 7.32 19.10 19.40
N LYS A 94 6.78 18.05 18.76
CA LYS A 94 6.17 16.91 19.45
C LYS A 94 7.11 15.73 19.33
N LYS A 95 7.50 15.15 20.47
CA LYS A 95 8.20 13.86 20.48
C LYS A 95 7.19 12.73 20.35
N TYR A 96 7.45 11.79 19.45
CA TYR A 96 6.60 10.62 19.23
C TYR A 96 7.26 9.35 19.76
N TYR A 97 6.50 8.51 20.45
CA TYR A 97 6.96 7.24 21.01
C TYR A 97 5.98 6.11 20.75
N LEU A 98 6.50 4.89 20.59
CA LEU A 98 5.72 3.68 20.39
C LEU A 98 5.28 3.07 21.73
N LEU A 99 4.05 2.54 21.78
CA LEU A 99 3.58 1.66 22.85
C LEU A 99 4.15 0.24 22.67
N ASP A 100 5.38 0.02 23.11
CA ASP A 100 6.12 -1.24 22.90
C ASP A 100 5.36 -2.49 23.31
N LYS A 101 4.73 -2.51 24.49
CA LYS A 101 3.97 -3.67 24.97
C LYS A 101 2.80 -4.03 24.04
N VAL A 102 2.10 -3.02 23.53
CA VAL A 102 0.98 -3.21 22.58
C VAL A 102 1.52 -3.71 21.25
N PHE A 103 2.61 -3.14 20.75
CA PHE A 103 3.26 -3.59 19.52
C PHE A 103 3.68 -5.07 19.60
N LEU A 104 4.32 -5.47 20.70
CA LEU A 104 4.74 -6.86 20.92
C LEU A 104 3.55 -7.81 21.03
N PHE A 105 2.53 -7.44 21.81
CA PHE A 105 1.32 -8.26 21.97
C PHE A 105 0.59 -8.49 20.64
N LEU A 106 0.35 -7.42 19.87
CA LEU A 106 -0.31 -7.53 18.57
C LEU A 106 0.57 -8.23 17.54
N GLY A 107 1.88 -7.97 17.53
CA GLY A 107 2.83 -8.66 16.64
C GLY A 107 2.88 -10.16 16.88
N PHE A 108 2.94 -10.58 18.15
CA PHE A 108 2.85 -11.99 18.51
C PHE A 108 1.48 -12.59 18.15
N SER A 109 0.40 -11.83 18.33
CA SER A 109 -0.95 -12.27 17.95
C SER A 109 -1.04 -12.55 16.44
N VAL A 110 -0.52 -11.66 15.59
CA VAL A 110 -0.48 -11.88 14.12
C VAL A 110 0.23 -13.20 13.79
N ILE A 111 1.41 -13.42 14.39
CA ILE A 111 2.20 -14.65 14.18
C ILE A 111 1.39 -15.88 14.63
N LEU A 112 0.83 -15.86 15.83
CA LEU A 112 0.05 -16.96 16.39
C LEU A 112 -1.13 -17.35 15.49
N PHE A 113 -1.93 -16.37 15.08
CA PHE A 113 -3.10 -16.59 14.24
C PHE A 113 -2.70 -17.09 12.83
N ASN A 114 -1.58 -16.64 12.27
CA ASN A 114 -1.05 -17.19 11.02
C ASN A 114 -0.55 -18.63 11.17
N LEU A 115 0.06 -18.98 12.32
CA LEU A 115 0.50 -20.35 12.60
C LEU A 115 -0.69 -21.32 12.68
N ILE A 116 -1.83 -20.89 13.21
CA ILE A 116 -3.07 -21.70 13.20
C ILE A 116 -3.49 -22.01 11.76
N ASP A 117 -3.50 -21.01 10.87
CA ASP A 117 -3.82 -21.22 9.46
C ASP A 117 -2.78 -22.12 8.77
N LEU A 118 -1.51 -21.96 9.10
CA LEU A 118 -0.42 -22.77 8.55
C LEU A 118 -0.56 -24.26 8.89
N ILE A 119 -1.00 -24.60 10.11
CA ILE A 119 -1.25 -25.99 10.50
C ILE A 119 -2.31 -26.62 9.59
N ILE A 120 -3.36 -25.88 9.24
CA ILE A 120 -4.42 -26.34 8.34
C ILE A 120 -3.86 -26.55 6.93
N ILE A 121 -3.06 -25.59 6.45
CA ILE A 121 -2.43 -25.67 5.13
C ILE A 121 -1.50 -26.89 5.03
N ILE A 122 -0.69 -27.15 6.07
CA ILE A 122 0.21 -28.32 6.10
C ILE A 122 -0.61 -29.62 6.03
N LYS A 123 -1.72 -29.72 6.77
CA LYS A 123 -2.62 -30.87 6.69
C LYS A 123 -3.19 -31.05 5.29
N GLN A 124 -3.73 -29.97 4.71
CA GLN A 124 -4.34 -30.02 3.37
C GLN A 124 -3.32 -30.34 2.27
N LEU A 125 -2.07 -29.87 2.40
CA LEU A 125 -0.98 -30.26 1.50
C LEU A 125 -0.63 -31.74 1.66
N ALA A 126 -0.60 -32.26 2.89
CA ALA A 126 -0.37 -33.69 3.14
C ALA A 126 -1.49 -34.56 2.56
N ASP A 127 -2.74 -34.06 2.56
CA ASP A 127 -3.90 -34.69 1.93
C ASP A 127 -3.91 -34.57 0.39
N GLY A 128 -2.87 -33.96 -0.21
CA GLY A 128 -2.71 -33.83 -1.66
C GLY A 128 -3.42 -32.61 -2.28
N THR A 129 -3.94 -31.68 -1.48
CA THR A 129 -4.55 -30.45 -2.00
C THR A 129 -3.50 -29.59 -2.69
N PRO A 130 -3.70 -29.20 -3.96
CA PRO A 130 -2.69 -28.43 -4.67
C PRO A 130 -2.58 -26.99 -4.13
N MET A 131 -1.37 -26.47 -4.08
CA MET A 131 -1.05 -25.14 -3.51
C MET A 131 -1.86 -23.98 -4.12
N TRP A 132 -2.22 -24.08 -5.40
CA TRP A 132 -3.04 -23.06 -6.07
C TRP A 132 -4.47 -23.00 -5.54
N GLN A 133 -5.05 -24.13 -5.12
CA GLN A 133 -6.38 -24.19 -4.54
C GLN A 133 -6.38 -23.60 -3.13
N ILE A 134 -5.38 -23.94 -2.31
CA ILE A 134 -5.20 -23.37 -0.97
C ILE A 134 -5.06 -21.85 -1.04
N ARG A 135 -4.33 -21.34 -2.04
CA ARG A 135 -4.23 -19.91 -2.28
C ARG A 135 -5.60 -19.30 -2.59
N ASN A 136 -6.42 -19.95 -3.40
CA ASN A 136 -7.75 -19.44 -3.74
C ASN A 136 -8.65 -19.36 -2.50
N TRP A 137 -8.57 -20.31 -1.56
CA TRP A 137 -9.31 -20.23 -0.29
C TRP A 137 -9.03 -18.96 0.51
N THR A 138 -7.79 -18.47 0.49
CA THR A 138 -7.43 -17.21 1.17
C THR A 138 -7.94 -15.95 0.46
N LEU A 139 -8.38 -16.08 -0.79
CA LEU A 139 -8.94 -15.01 -1.62
C LEU A 139 -10.47 -15.06 -1.68
N GLU A 140 -11.09 -16.13 -1.17
CA GLU A 140 -12.54 -16.27 -1.13
C GLU A 140 -13.18 -15.36 -0.07
N PRO A 141 -14.43 -14.93 -0.27
CA PRO A 141 -15.16 -14.16 0.70
C PRO A 141 -15.43 -14.96 1.98
N VAL A 142 -15.47 -14.27 3.12
CA VAL A 142 -15.87 -14.85 4.41
C VAL A 142 -17.26 -15.48 4.30
N GLY A 143 -17.40 -16.72 4.79
CA GLY A 143 -18.61 -17.52 4.63
C GLY A 143 -18.54 -18.54 3.49
N SER A 144 -17.46 -18.56 2.70
CA SER A 144 -17.19 -19.66 1.78
C SER A 144 -16.82 -20.95 2.53
N ASN A 145 -17.18 -22.08 1.93
CA ASN A 145 -16.92 -23.40 2.49
C ASN A 145 -15.48 -23.83 2.17
N ASN A 146 -14.51 -23.33 2.93
CA ASN A 146 -13.13 -23.82 2.88
C ASN A 146 -12.53 -24.07 4.27
N PRO A 147 -11.54 -24.97 4.40
CA PRO A 147 -10.99 -25.39 5.70
C PRO A 147 -10.38 -24.26 6.55
N ILE A 148 -9.92 -23.17 5.93
CA ILE A 148 -9.29 -22.05 6.63
C ILE A 148 -10.34 -21.12 7.24
N LEU A 149 -11.40 -20.81 6.47
CA LEU A 149 -12.45 -19.89 6.87
C LEU A 149 -13.55 -20.56 7.70
N SER A 150 -13.90 -21.82 7.39
CA SER A 150 -15.01 -22.55 8.05
C SER A 150 -14.81 -22.72 9.56
N ARG A 151 -13.57 -22.78 10.02
CA ARG A 151 -13.23 -22.93 11.45
C ARG A 151 -13.23 -21.62 12.23
N ARG A 152 -13.26 -20.46 11.56
CA ARG A 152 -13.09 -19.17 12.23
C ARG A 152 -14.42 -18.76 12.84
N SER A 153 -14.41 -18.45 14.14
CA SER A 153 -15.57 -17.82 14.75
C SER A 153 -15.78 -16.40 14.20
N PHE A 154 -16.99 -15.86 14.36
CA PHE A 154 -17.27 -14.47 14.03
C PHE A 154 -16.31 -13.51 14.78
N ALA A 155 -16.09 -13.75 16.07
CA ALA A 155 -15.19 -12.94 16.89
C ALA A 155 -13.73 -12.99 16.39
N GLU A 156 -13.22 -14.17 16.04
CA GLU A 156 -11.88 -14.28 15.43
C GLU A 156 -11.81 -13.52 14.11
N SER A 157 -12.85 -13.64 13.28
CA SER A 157 -12.91 -12.95 11.98
C SER A 157 -12.88 -11.43 12.15
N CYS A 158 -13.68 -10.89 13.07
CA CYS A 158 -13.64 -9.46 13.40
C CYS A 158 -12.27 -9.04 13.93
N PHE A 159 -11.69 -9.80 14.85
CA PHE A 159 -10.37 -9.48 15.43
C PHE A 159 -9.28 -9.46 14.36
N ARG A 160 -9.26 -10.44 13.46
CA ARG A 160 -8.29 -10.49 12.35
C ARG A 160 -8.42 -9.31 11.39
N ASN A 161 -9.63 -9.04 10.90
CA ASN A 161 -9.85 -8.05 9.84
C ASN A 161 -9.83 -6.59 10.34
N ILE A 162 -10.22 -6.34 11.60
CA ILE A 162 -10.31 -4.98 12.17
C ILE A 162 -9.07 -4.61 13.00
N ILE A 163 -8.39 -5.59 13.62
CA ILE A 163 -7.25 -5.33 14.50
C ILE A 163 -5.94 -5.83 13.88
N LEU A 164 -5.84 -7.12 13.57
CA LEU A 164 -4.56 -7.73 13.20
C LEU A 164 -4.08 -7.33 11.81
N GLU A 165 -4.94 -7.34 10.79
CA GLU A 165 -4.56 -7.01 9.42
C GLU A 165 -4.14 -5.54 9.28
N PRO A 166 -4.88 -4.54 9.82
CA PRO A 166 -4.42 -3.15 9.82
C PRO A 166 -3.11 -2.96 10.60
N PHE A 167 -2.95 -3.65 11.73
CA PHE A 167 -1.71 -3.59 12.52
C PHE A 167 -0.53 -4.22 11.77
N ALA A 168 -0.75 -5.32 11.03
CA ALA A 168 0.30 -6.00 10.27
C ALA A 168 0.95 -5.07 9.23
N ALA A 169 0.19 -4.13 8.64
CA ALA A 169 0.71 -3.11 7.74
C ALA A 169 1.72 -2.15 8.41
N LEU A 170 1.67 -2.02 9.74
CA LEU A 170 2.53 -1.13 10.54
C LEU A 170 3.82 -1.81 11.02
N ILE A 171 3.85 -3.14 11.07
CA ILE A 171 4.98 -3.88 11.66
C ILE A 171 6.29 -3.57 10.94
N ASN A 172 6.30 -3.67 9.60
CA ASN A 172 7.48 -3.46 8.78
C ASN A 172 8.04 -2.02 8.89
N PRO A 173 7.25 -0.96 8.65
CA PRO A 173 7.79 0.40 8.76
C PRO A 173 8.25 0.75 10.17
N ILE A 174 7.55 0.30 11.22
CA ILE A 174 7.97 0.56 12.61
C ILE A 174 9.27 -0.20 12.93
N ALA A 175 9.34 -1.49 12.62
CA ALA A 175 10.54 -2.29 12.90
C ALA A 175 11.77 -1.72 12.19
N LEU A 176 11.63 -1.39 10.90
CA LEU A 176 12.72 -0.85 10.08
C LEU A 176 13.12 0.57 10.48
N TYR A 177 12.18 1.41 10.94
CA TYR A 177 12.53 2.67 11.58
C TYR A 177 13.46 2.42 12.78
N TYR A 178 13.08 1.53 13.71
CA TYR A 178 13.89 1.25 14.90
C TYR A 178 15.26 0.65 14.57
N VAL A 179 15.38 -0.17 13.52
CA VAL A 179 16.69 -0.70 13.07
C VAL A 179 17.69 0.44 12.85
N PHE A 180 17.30 1.50 12.17
CA PHE A 180 18.18 2.62 11.84
C PHE A 180 18.19 3.75 12.89
N TYR A 181 17.07 4.00 13.56
CA TYR A 181 16.88 5.17 14.44
C TYR A 181 16.79 4.84 15.93
N GLY A 182 16.60 3.58 16.32
CA GLY A 182 16.55 3.21 17.73
C GLY A 182 17.94 3.31 18.38
N ASP A 183 17.99 3.31 19.71
CA ASP A 183 19.27 3.21 20.44
C ASP A 183 19.44 1.84 21.10
N ASN A 184 18.34 1.22 21.53
CA ASN A 184 18.37 -0.06 22.24
C ASN A 184 18.52 -1.26 21.29
N LYS A 185 19.72 -1.87 21.25
CA LYS A 185 20.05 -3.03 20.41
C LYS A 185 19.08 -4.21 20.56
N LYS A 186 18.69 -4.58 21.79
CA LYS A 186 17.77 -5.72 22.04
C LYS A 186 16.40 -5.44 21.43
N LYS A 187 15.88 -4.22 21.63
CA LYS A 187 14.59 -3.78 21.06
C LYS A 187 14.59 -3.82 19.54
N LYS A 188 15.65 -3.33 18.90
CA LYS A 188 15.79 -3.36 17.43
C LYS A 188 15.71 -4.78 16.87
N ILE A 189 16.49 -5.69 17.45
CA ILE A 189 16.54 -7.10 17.02
C ILE A 189 15.17 -7.74 17.22
N LEU A 190 14.54 -7.54 18.38
CA LEU A 190 13.22 -8.10 18.68
C LEU A 190 12.16 -7.63 17.67
N PHE A 191 12.12 -6.34 17.34
CA PHE A 191 11.15 -5.81 16.38
C PHE A 191 11.40 -6.32 14.97
N LEU A 192 12.68 -6.42 14.56
CA LEU A 192 13.05 -7.00 13.28
C LEU A 192 12.66 -8.48 13.19
N VAL A 193 12.87 -9.26 14.25
CA VAL A 193 12.46 -10.67 14.33
C VAL A 193 10.94 -10.80 14.20
N ILE A 194 10.15 -9.96 14.90
CA ILE A 194 8.69 -9.96 14.75
C ILE A 194 8.26 -9.64 13.32
N SER A 195 8.90 -8.67 12.68
CA SER A 195 8.64 -8.32 11.28
C SER A 195 8.93 -9.48 10.33
N ILE A 196 10.09 -10.13 10.47
CA ILE A 196 10.49 -11.28 9.64
C ILE A 196 9.57 -12.48 9.88
N LEU A 197 9.25 -12.81 11.14
CA LEU A 197 8.35 -13.91 11.47
C LEU A 197 6.94 -13.66 10.95
N THR A 198 6.43 -12.43 11.06
CA THR A 198 5.13 -12.05 10.49
C THR A 198 5.14 -12.23 8.97
N LEU A 199 6.22 -11.80 8.31
CA LEU A 199 6.36 -11.92 6.86
C LEU A 199 6.37 -13.39 6.40
N ILE A 200 7.18 -14.23 7.04
CA ILE A 200 7.28 -15.66 6.74
C ILE A 200 5.93 -16.34 6.96
N THR A 201 5.33 -16.17 8.15
CA THR A 201 4.06 -16.82 8.50
C THR A 201 2.91 -16.33 7.62
N SER A 202 2.81 -15.03 7.33
CA SER A 202 1.76 -14.50 6.45
C SER A 202 1.90 -15.00 5.01
N SER A 203 3.13 -15.12 4.50
CA SER A 203 3.35 -15.67 3.15
C SER A 203 2.95 -17.14 3.07
N LEU A 204 3.35 -17.94 4.06
CA LEU A 204 3.02 -19.36 4.10
C LEU A 204 1.50 -19.57 4.30
N ALA A 205 0.90 -18.82 5.22
CA ALA A 205 -0.55 -18.82 5.48
C ALA A 205 -1.37 -18.31 4.28
N GLY A 206 -0.86 -17.35 3.50
CA GLY A 206 -1.51 -16.80 2.31
C GLY A 206 -1.32 -17.63 1.03
N GLY A 207 -0.98 -18.91 1.18
CA GLY A 207 -0.74 -19.80 0.05
C GLY A 207 0.42 -19.38 -0.86
N GLY A 208 1.46 -18.75 -0.29
CA GLY A 208 2.65 -18.34 -1.03
C GLY A 208 2.66 -16.91 -1.57
N GLY A 209 2.05 -15.97 -0.86
CA GLY A 209 2.00 -14.57 -1.27
C GLY A 209 3.38 -13.90 -1.31
N ARG A 210 3.80 -13.42 -2.48
CA ARG A 210 5.09 -12.73 -2.69
C ARG A 210 5.07 -11.23 -2.35
N LEU A 211 3.89 -10.62 -2.35
CA LEU A 211 3.73 -9.16 -2.20
C LEU A 211 4.29 -8.65 -0.88
N GLY A 212 4.11 -9.39 0.22
CA GLY A 212 4.66 -9.03 1.52
C GLY A 212 6.19 -8.87 1.49
N PHE A 213 6.90 -9.76 0.81
CA PHE A 213 8.36 -9.70 0.68
C PHE A 213 8.80 -8.51 -0.16
N ILE A 214 8.11 -8.26 -1.28
CA ILE A 214 8.37 -7.10 -2.13
C ILE A 214 8.18 -5.80 -1.32
N CYS A 215 7.10 -5.69 -0.56
CA CYS A 215 6.85 -4.54 0.30
C CYS A 215 7.89 -4.41 1.42
N PHE A 216 8.31 -5.51 2.07
CA PHE A 216 9.37 -5.46 3.07
C PHE A 216 10.69 -4.94 2.49
N ILE A 217 11.11 -5.45 1.33
CA ILE A 217 12.34 -5.00 0.65
C ILE A 217 12.23 -3.53 0.24
N ALA A 218 11.09 -3.12 -0.32
CA ALA A 218 10.83 -1.72 -0.66
C ALA A 218 10.92 -0.82 0.58
N CYS A 219 10.34 -1.26 1.71
CA CYS A 219 10.44 -0.56 2.99
C CYS A 219 11.87 -0.49 3.51
N LEU A 220 12.66 -1.56 3.36
CA LEU A 220 14.05 -1.62 3.79
C LEU A 220 14.93 -0.67 2.98
N ILE A 221 14.78 -0.68 1.64
CA ILE A 221 15.47 0.27 0.73
C ILE A 221 15.08 1.70 1.09
N PHE A 222 13.79 1.96 1.31
CA PHE A 222 13.29 3.27 1.70
C PHE A 222 13.89 3.71 3.05
N ALA A 223 13.80 2.87 4.09
CA ALA A 223 14.36 3.14 5.42
C ALA A 223 15.86 3.44 5.37
N PHE A 224 16.61 2.64 4.61
CA PHE A 224 18.04 2.82 4.42
C PHE A 224 18.36 4.14 3.71
N TYR A 225 17.65 4.46 2.63
CA TYR A 225 17.81 5.74 1.92
C TYR A 225 17.55 6.94 2.83
N VAL A 226 16.46 6.89 3.60
CA VAL A 226 16.08 7.95 4.54
C VAL A 226 17.15 8.12 5.61
N ALA A 227 17.62 7.03 6.21
CA ALA A 227 18.66 7.06 7.23
C ALA A 227 20.00 7.63 6.71
N ILE A 228 20.35 7.41 5.44
CA ILE A 228 21.51 8.06 4.80
C ILE A 228 21.29 9.56 4.68
N LYS A 229 20.14 9.99 4.14
CA LYS A 229 19.83 11.41 3.89
C LYS A 229 19.71 12.22 5.17
N ASP A 230 19.30 11.58 6.25
CA ASP A 230 19.19 12.16 7.58
C ASP A 230 20.50 12.06 8.39
N GLY A 231 21.57 11.51 7.81
CA GLY A 231 22.89 11.43 8.45
C GLY A 231 22.98 10.41 9.60
N LYS A 232 22.00 9.52 9.76
CA LYS A 232 22.03 8.43 10.77
C LYS A 232 23.06 7.35 10.46
N ILE A 233 23.45 7.22 9.19
CA ILE A 233 24.45 6.26 8.73
C ILE A 233 25.68 7.04 8.24
N SER A 234 26.83 6.81 8.86
CA SER A 234 28.09 7.43 8.43
C SER A 234 28.52 6.92 7.05
N LYS A 235 29.26 7.74 6.29
CA LYS A 235 29.70 7.43 4.92
C LYS A 235 30.43 6.09 4.79
N GLU A 236 31.20 5.71 5.81
CA GLU A 236 31.91 4.43 5.86
C GLU A 236 30.96 3.23 5.87
N TYR A 237 29.91 3.29 6.69
CA TYR A 237 28.92 2.20 6.79
C TYR A 237 27.97 2.13 5.60
N ILE A 238 27.82 3.20 4.81
CA ILE A 238 26.99 3.18 3.59
C ILE A 238 27.46 2.07 2.66
N LYS A 239 28.76 1.98 2.36
CA LYS A 239 29.28 0.96 1.43
C LYS A 239 29.06 -0.46 1.97
N LYS A 240 29.23 -0.66 3.28
CA LYS A 240 29.00 -1.94 3.96
C LYS A 240 27.52 -2.34 3.88
N TYR A 241 26.62 -1.46 4.27
CA TYR A 241 25.18 -1.74 4.29
C TYR A 241 24.58 -1.85 2.89
N SER A 242 25.07 -1.09 1.90
CA SER A 242 24.68 -1.28 0.49
C SER A 242 25.04 -2.68 -0.01
N LYS A 243 26.20 -3.23 0.36
CA LYS A 243 26.56 -4.62 0.03
C LYS A 243 25.65 -5.63 0.70
N ILE A 244 25.34 -5.44 2.00
CA ILE A 244 24.41 -6.32 2.72
C ILE A 244 23.01 -6.27 2.08
N LEU A 245 22.53 -5.08 1.73
CA LEU A 245 21.25 -4.88 1.07
C LEU A 245 21.22 -5.59 -0.29
N LEU A 246 22.29 -5.48 -1.08
CA LEU A 246 22.45 -6.21 -2.35
C LEU A 246 22.33 -7.72 -2.12
N VAL A 247 23.03 -8.27 -1.12
CA VAL A 247 22.96 -9.70 -0.77
C VAL A 247 21.54 -10.10 -0.37
N ILE A 248 20.86 -9.31 0.47
CA ILE A 248 19.46 -9.56 0.86
C ILE A 248 18.55 -9.57 -0.37
N MET A 249 18.73 -8.62 -1.30
CA MET A 249 17.96 -8.57 -2.55
C MET A 249 18.20 -9.78 -3.44
N LEU A 250 19.46 -10.22 -3.59
CA LEU A 250 19.80 -11.42 -4.35
C LEU A 250 19.20 -12.68 -3.73
N VAL A 251 19.30 -12.84 -2.40
CA VAL A 251 18.68 -13.95 -1.67
C VAL A 251 17.16 -13.94 -1.84
N ALA A 252 16.53 -12.77 -1.70
CA ALA A 252 15.09 -12.65 -1.90
C ALA A 252 14.68 -12.98 -3.35
N LEU A 253 15.46 -12.56 -4.34
CA LEU A 253 15.22 -12.90 -5.74
C LEU A 253 15.33 -14.40 -5.98
N ILE A 254 16.33 -15.06 -5.39
CA ILE A 254 16.49 -16.53 -5.45
C ILE A 254 15.26 -17.21 -4.82
N ILE A 255 14.87 -16.82 -3.61
CA ILE A 255 13.70 -17.38 -2.91
C ILE A 255 12.42 -17.18 -3.75
N ILE A 256 12.18 -15.97 -4.25
CA ILE A 256 11.02 -15.67 -5.11
C ILE A 256 11.05 -16.53 -6.37
N THR A 257 12.21 -16.70 -7.00
CA THR A 257 12.37 -17.51 -8.22
C THR A 257 12.07 -18.97 -7.95
N LEU A 258 12.68 -19.55 -6.91
CA LEU A 258 12.44 -20.94 -6.49
C LEU A 258 10.95 -21.16 -6.17
N TYR A 259 10.37 -20.27 -5.37
CA TYR A 259 8.96 -20.36 -4.99
C TYR A 259 8.03 -20.26 -6.20
N THR A 260 8.35 -19.39 -7.16
CA THR A 260 7.59 -19.25 -8.41
C THR A 260 7.70 -20.49 -9.28
N THR A 261 8.90 -21.06 -9.39
CA THR A 261 9.16 -22.30 -10.13
C THR A 261 8.38 -23.47 -9.56
N VAL A 262 8.39 -23.65 -8.22
CA VAL A 262 7.59 -24.68 -7.55
C VAL A 262 6.10 -24.48 -7.83
N ARG A 263 5.61 -23.24 -7.83
CA ARG A 263 4.17 -22.95 -8.03
C ARG A 263 3.71 -23.14 -9.48
N THR A 264 4.55 -22.84 -10.46
CA THR A 264 4.09 -22.65 -11.85
C THR A 264 4.91 -23.35 -12.92
N GLY A 265 6.00 -24.01 -12.54
CA GLY A 265 6.97 -24.63 -13.43
C GLY A 265 8.16 -23.71 -13.76
N PRO A 266 9.27 -24.29 -14.24
CA PRO A 266 10.50 -23.57 -14.55
C PRO A 266 10.31 -22.55 -15.68
N GLY A 267 11.12 -21.48 -15.68
CA GLY A 267 11.20 -20.50 -16.77
C GLY A 267 10.05 -19.49 -16.88
N LYS A 268 9.01 -19.56 -16.03
CA LYS A 268 7.81 -18.69 -16.14
C LYS A 268 7.88 -17.37 -15.37
N LEU A 269 8.97 -17.08 -14.67
CA LEU A 269 9.08 -15.88 -13.81
C LEU A 269 8.97 -14.58 -14.63
N ILE A 270 9.72 -14.46 -15.73
CA ILE A 270 9.73 -13.26 -16.58
C ILE A 270 8.33 -13.03 -17.17
N LYS A 271 7.73 -14.07 -17.75
CA LYS A 271 6.35 -14.01 -18.27
C LYS A 271 5.37 -13.55 -17.19
N GLN A 272 5.44 -14.12 -15.98
CA GLN A 272 4.55 -13.71 -14.89
C GLN A 272 4.75 -12.25 -14.49
N THR A 273 5.99 -11.83 -14.26
CA THR A 273 6.29 -10.45 -13.88
C THR A 273 5.79 -9.48 -14.95
N TYR A 274 6.05 -9.78 -16.23
CA TYR A 274 5.52 -9.00 -17.33
C TYR A 274 3.99 -8.96 -17.29
N THR A 275 3.32 -10.12 -17.21
CA THR A 275 1.85 -10.18 -17.19
C THR A 275 1.30 -9.35 -16.03
N TYR A 276 1.81 -9.49 -14.80
CA TYR A 276 1.31 -8.73 -13.64
C TYR A 276 1.34 -7.21 -13.83
N PHE A 277 2.39 -6.67 -14.47
CA PHE A 277 2.53 -5.23 -14.67
C PHE A 277 1.92 -4.73 -15.99
N ALA A 278 1.81 -5.56 -17.03
CA ALA A 278 1.18 -5.19 -18.30
C ALA A 278 -0.36 -5.31 -18.27
N LEU A 279 -0.88 -6.11 -17.36
CA LEU A 279 -2.30 -6.46 -17.23
C LEU A 279 -3.26 -5.32 -16.87
N PRO A 280 -2.91 -4.31 -16.05
CA PRO A 280 -3.91 -3.38 -15.53
C PRO A 280 -4.72 -2.62 -16.60
N PRO A 281 -4.11 -2.08 -17.67
CA PRO A 281 -4.86 -1.49 -18.77
C PRO A 281 -5.78 -2.50 -19.48
N THR A 282 -5.33 -3.74 -19.66
CA THR A 282 -6.12 -4.81 -20.30
C THR A 282 -7.34 -5.16 -19.45
N LEU A 283 -7.15 -5.42 -18.15
CA LEU A 283 -8.28 -5.74 -17.26
C LEU A 283 -9.29 -4.60 -17.18
N LEU A 284 -8.82 -3.34 -17.11
CA LEU A 284 -9.72 -2.20 -17.19
C LEU A 284 -10.55 -2.23 -18.47
N SER A 285 -9.92 -2.53 -19.62
CA SER A 285 -10.61 -2.69 -20.90
C SER A 285 -11.70 -3.77 -20.88
N GLU A 286 -11.43 -4.92 -20.27
CA GLU A 286 -12.41 -6.02 -20.15
C GLU A 286 -13.58 -5.68 -19.21
N TRP A 287 -13.36 -4.79 -18.24
CA TRP A 287 -14.40 -4.34 -17.32
C TRP A 287 -15.24 -3.19 -17.86
N LEU A 288 -14.67 -2.33 -18.73
CA LEU A 288 -15.33 -1.13 -19.25
C LEU A 288 -16.74 -1.38 -19.82
N PRO A 289 -16.98 -2.40 -20.67
CA PRO A 289 -18.32 -2.68 -21.20
C PRO A 289 -19.37 -2.94 -20.12
N GLN A 290 -18.98 -3.51 -18.98
CA GLN A 290 -19.89 -3.79 -17.88
C GLN A 290 -20.11 -2.57 -17.00
N ILE A 291 -19.04 -1.89 -16.59
CA ILE A 291 -19.13 -0.77 -15.64
C ILE A 291 -19.75 0.50 -16.25
N LYS A 292 -19.75 0.63 -17.59
CA LYS A 292 -20.45 1.71 -18.31
C LYS A 292 -21.96 1.69 -18.14
N ASN A 293 -22.53 0.50 -18.04
CA ASN A 293 -23.97 0.30 -17.95
C ASN A 293 -24.44 0.16 -16.49
N THR A 294 -23.52 0.34 -15.54
CA THR A 294 -23.83 0.32 -14.11
C THR A 294 -24.13 1.74 -13.64
N GLU A 295 -25.16 1.89 -12.80
CA GLU A 295 -25.43 3.16 -12.12
C GLU A 295 -24.25 3.62 -11.27
N TYR A 296 -24.00 4.93 -11.27
CA TYR A 296 -22.93 5.50 -10.48
C TYR A 296 -23.14 5.31 -8.98
N THR A 297 -22.03 5.19 -8.27
CA THR A 297 -21.99 4.98 -6.82
C THR A 297 -21.53 6.22 -6.03
N TYR A 298 -21.27 7.35 -6.71
CA TYR A 298 -21.10 8.70 -6.13
C TYR A 298 -20.05 8.81 -5.00
N GLY A 299 -19.00 7.99 -5.06
CA GLY A 299 -17.90 7.90 -4.11
C GLY A 299 -17.98 6.68 -3.19
N MET A 300 -19.13 5.98 -3.14
CA MET A 300 -19.34 4.84 -2.26
C MET A 300 -18.39 3.67 -2.60
N THR A 301 -18.00 3.51 -3.86
CA THR A 301 -17.05 2.48 -4.31
C THR A 301 -15.60 2.87 -4.00
N THR A 302 -15.19 4.08 -4.38
CA THR A 302 -13.83 4.61 -4.18
C THR A 302 -13.46 4.69 -2.71
N PHE A 303 -14.41 5.06 -1.84
CA PHE A 303 -14.22 5.21 -0.40
C PHE A 303 -14.76 4.03 0.41
N PHE A 304 -14.96 2.87 -0.22
CA PHE A 304 -15.51 1.68 0.43
C PHE A 304 -14.80 1.30 1.75
N GLY A 305 -13.48 1.48 1.81
CA GLY A 305 -12.69 1.19 3.00
C GLY A 305 -13.02 2.08 4.20
N ILE A 306 -13.55 3.28 3.97
CA ILE A 306 -13.86 4.25 5.04
C ILE A 306 -15.15 3.88 5.76
N HIS A 307 -16.19 3.48 5.02
CA HIS A 307 -17.55 3.33 5.56
C HIS A 307 -18.02 1.88 5.72
N SER A 308 -17.40 0.92 5.03
CA SER A 308 -17.96 -0.44 4.93
C SER A 308 -18.17 -1.15 6.26
N TYR A 309 -17.30 -0.94 7.25
CA TYR A 309 -17.53 -1.55 8.57
C TYR A 309 -18.74 -0.96 9.31
N CYS A 310 -19.09 0.31 9.09
CA CYS A 310 -20.31 0.88 9.65
C CYS A 310 -21.55 0.11 9.13
N PHE A 311 -21.61 -0.13 7.81
CA PHE A 311 -22.73 -0.85 7.20
C PHE A 311 -22.72 -2.36 7.53
N ARG A 312 -21.54 -3.00 7.62
CA ARG A 312 -21.43 -4.41 8.07
C ARG A 312 -21.90 -4.60 9.52
N VAL A 313 -21.69 -3.61 10.38
CA VAL A 313 -22.22 -3.63 11.75
C VAL A 313 -23.75 -3.59 11.73
N LEU A 314 -24.35 -2.70 10.93
CA LEU A 314 -25.81 -2.66 10.77
C LEU A 314 -26.37 -3.99 10.26
N GLU A 315 -25.70 -4.61 9.27
CA GLU A 315 -26.09 -5.92 8.76
C GLU A 315 -26.04 -7.00 9.85
N THR A 316 -25.00 -7.00 10.69
CA THR A 316 -24.83 -7.94 11.80
C THR A 316 -25.99 -7.83 12.81
N PHE A 317 -26.46 -6.62 13.08
CA PHE A 317 -27.62 -6.36 13.95
C PHE A 317 -28.97 -6.53 13.23
N LYS A 318 -29.00 -7.09 12.01
CA LYS A 318 -30.19 -7.28 11.18
C LYS A 318 -30.94 -5.97 10.84
N LEU A 319 -30.23 -4.84 10.85
CA LEU A 319 -30.77 -3.50 10.53
C LEU A 319 -30.61 -3.18 9.02
N LYS A 320 -30.95 -4.14 8.15
CA LYS A 320 -30.74 -4.01 6.69
C LYS A 320 -31.46 -2.82 6.07
N ASN A 321 -32.61 -2.43 6.62
CA ASN A 321 -33.40 -1.29 6.14
C ASN A 321 -32.67 0.07 6.28
N MET A 322 -31.60 0.13 7.08
CA MET A 322 -30.76 1.33 7.24
C MET A 322 -29.58 1.37 6.26
N ILE A 323 -29.37 0.32 5.46
CA ILE A 323 -28.29 0.23 4.50
C ILE A 323 -28.79 0.77 3.15
N PRO A 324 -28.19 1.84 2.61
CA PRO A 324 -28.66 2.44 1.38
C PRO A 324 -28.32 1.54 0.17
N GLU A 325 -29.20 1.48 -0.84
CA GLU A 325 -28.98 0.63 -2.02
C GLU A 325 -27.67 0.92 -2.77
N VAL A 326 -27.22 2.18 -2.75
CA VAL A 326 -25.93 2.57 -3.35
C VAL A 326 -24.74 1.87 -2.68
N TYR A 327 -24.85 1.52 -1.39
CA TYR A 327 -23.83 0.72 -0.70
C TYR A 327 -23.81 -0.71 -1.22
N GLU A 328 -24.97 -1.34 -1.41
CA GLU A 328 -25.05 -2.70 -1.97
C GLU A 328 -24.48 -2.75 -3.39
N ARG A 329 -24.77 -1.73 -4.21
CA ARG A 329 -24.13 -1.58 -5.53
C ARG A 329 -22.61 -1.44 -5.42
N ALA A 330 -22.12 -0.60 -4.52
CA ALA A 330 -20.70 -0.43 -4.30
C ALA A 330 -20.03 -1.73 -3.80
N TYR A 331 -20.65 -2.44 -2.87
CA TYR A 331 -20.15 -3.71 -2.36
C TYR A 331 -20.06 -4.76 -3.48
N LYS A 332 -21.10 -4.87 -4.32
CA LYS A 332 -21.07 -5.72 -5.51
C LYS A 332 -19.93 -5.35 -6.46
N ASN A 333 -19.67 -4.06 -6.67
CA ASN A 333 -18.55 -3.62 -7.50
C ASN A 333 -17.18 -4.00 -6.91
N ILE A 334 -17.01 -3.94 -5.58
CA ILE A 334 -15.80 -4.44 -4.90
C ILE A 334 -15.62 -5.94 -5.17
N LEU A 335 -16.69 -6.74 -5.05
CA LEU A 335 -16.63 -8.17 -5.33
C LEU A 335 -16.35 -8.46 -6.81
N ASN A 336 -16.94 -7.68 -7.71
CA ASN A 336 -16.72 -7.81 -9.16
C ASN A 336 -15.26 -7.58 -9.52
N ALA A 337 -14.58 -6.59 -8.95
CA ALA A 337 -13.16 -6.32 -9.22
C ALA A 337 -12.24 -7.53 -8.97
N GLU A 338 -12.64 -8.44 -8.08
CA GLU A 338 -11.90 -9.66 -7.73
C GLU A 338 -12.28 -10.88 -8.60
N GLN A 339 -13.26 -10.74 -9.50
CA GLN A 339 -13.64 -11.82 -10.44
C GLN A 339 -12.60 -12.01 -11.55
N PHE A 340 -12.43 -13.27 -11.96
CA PHE A 340 -11.54 -13.64 -13.06
C PHE A 340 -12.14 -13.29 -14.43
N LYS A 341 -11.40 -12.52 -15.22
CA LYS A 341 -11.68 -12.24 -16.63
C LYS A 341 -10.66 -12.95 -17.52
N ASP A 342 -11.09 -13.36 -18.70
CA ASP A 342 -10.17 -13.80 -19.74
C ASP A 342 -9.41 -12.57 -20.27
N VAL A 343 -8.09 -12.70 -20.40
CA VAL A 343 -7.20 -11.66 -20.89
C VAL A 343 -6.33 -12.17 -22.04
N GLY A 344 -6.78 -13.24 -22.72
CA GLY A 344 -6.14 -13.87 -23.86
C GLY A 344 -5.07 -14.88 -23.48
N SER A 345 -4.14 -14.48 -22.61
CA SER A 345 -3.07 -15.37 -22.12
C SER A 345 -3.50 -16.31 -20.98
N GLY A 346 -4.79 -16.29 -20.64
CA GLY A 346 -5.41 -17.00 -19.52
C GLY A 346 -6.38 -16.10 -18.76
N LYS A 347 -6.81 -16.55 -17.57
CA LYS A 347 -7.70 -15.78 -16.69
C LYS A 347 -6.93 -15.00 -15.64
N SER A 348 -7.35 -13.77 -15.34
CA SER A 348 -6.76 -12.91 -14.31
C SER A 348 -7.80 -12.04 -13.63
N ASN A 349 -7.52 -11.55 -12.42
CA ASN A 349 -8.42 -10.75 -11.59
C ASN A 349 -7.67 -9.64 -10.83
N ALA A 350 -8.40 -8.80 -10.08
CA ALA A 350 -7.91 -7.84 -9.07
C ALA A 350 -7.09 -6.64 -9.57
N PHE A 351 -6.31 -6.76 -10.65
CA PHE A 351 -5.45 -5.69 -11.18
C PHE A 351 -6.21 -4.70 -12.07
N VAL A 352 -7.38 -4.22 -11.65
CA VAL A 352 -8.25 -3.36 -12.48
C VAL A 352 -7.90 -1.87 -12.45
N SER A 353 -6.88 -1.49 -11.66
CA SER A 353 -6.42 -0.12 -11.37
C SER A 353 -7.44 0.76 -10.60
N PRO A 354 -7.01 1.90 -10.01
CA PRO A 354 -7.89 2.92 -9.43
C PRO A 354 -8.97 3.41 -10.38
N VAL A 355 -8.69 3.44 -11.69
CA VAL A 355 -9.62 3.95 -12.69
C VAL A 355 -10.95 3.21 -12.66
N TYR A 356 -10.95 1.89 -12.45
CA TYR A 356 -12.17 1.09 -12.28
C TYR A 356 -13.09 1.67 -11.20
N TYR A 357 -12.53 1.96 -10.03
CA TYR A 357 -13.27 2.45 -8.86
C TYR A 357 -13.76 3.87 -9.08
N LEU A 358 -12.88 4.74 -9.59
CA LEU A 358 -13.21 6.14 -9.87
C LEU A 358 -14.30 6.25 -10.95
N TYR A 359 -14.24 5.42 -12.00
CA TYR A 359 -15.22 5.44 -13.08
C TYR A 359 -16.61 5.01 -12.60
N LEU A 360 -16.69 3.99 -11.73
CA LEU A 360 -17.96 3.53 -11.14
C LEU A 360 -18.64 4.57 -10.25
N ASP A 361 -17.93 5.60 -9.80
CA ASP A 361 -18.49 6.64 -8.95
C ASP A 361 -19.00 7.87 -9.71
N GLY A 362 -18.57 8.08 -10.96
CA GLY A 362 -19.07 9.19 -11.78
C GLY A 362 -18.37 9.37 -13.12
N GLY A 363 -17.96 8.27 -13.74
CA GLY A 363 -17.37 8.22 -15.07
C GLY A 363 -16.08 9.04 -15.19
N TYR A 364 -15.90 9.64 -16.37
CA TYR A 364 -14.73 10.45 -16.72
C TYR A 364 -14.50 11.63 -15.75
N SER A 365 -15.58 12.33 -15.38
CA SER A 365 -15.51 13.51 -14.50
C SER A 365 -14.99 13.15 -13.11
N PHE A 366 -15.46 12.04 -12.54
CA PHE A 366 -15.00 11.58 -11.23
C PHE A 366 -13.55 11.08 -11.28
N VAL A 367 -13.15 10.40 -12.37
CA VAL A 367 -11.74 10.03 -12.62
C VAL A 367 -10.83 11.26 -12.61
N PHE A 368 -11.22 12.35 -13.28
CA PHE A 368 -10.47 13.61 -13.28
C PHE A 368 -10.38 14.22 -11.87
N ILE A 369 -11.54 14.48 -11.24
CA ILE A 369 -11.63 15.19 -9.96
C ILE A 369 -10.88 14.44 -8.86
N MET A 370 -11.14 13.14 -8.71
CA MET A 370 -10.54 12.37 -7.62
C MET A 370 -9.04 12.12 -7.83
N SER A 371 -8.60 11.98 -9.08
CA SER A 371 -7.16 11.87 -9.35
C SER A 371 -6.44 13.18 -9.04
N CYS A 372 -7.07 14.33 -9.32
CA CYS A 372 -6.58 15.65 -8.94
C CYS A 372 -6.51 15.81 -7.41
N ILE A 373 -7.57 15.47 -6.68
CA ILE A 373 -7.58 15.47 -5.21
C ILE A 373 -6.48 14.55 -4.66
N PHE A 374 -6.31 13.36 -5.25
CA PHE A 374 -5.28 12.43 -4.83
C PHE A 374 -3.87 13.02 -5.01
N GLY A 375 -3.59 13.64 -6.16
CA GLY A 375 -2.33 14.34 -6.40
C GLY A 375 -2.06 15.48 -5.42
N PHE A 376 -3.11 16.27 -5.13
CA PHE A 376 -3.05 17.35 -4.15
C PHE A 376 -2.71 16.84 -2.75
N LEU A 377 -3.43 15.81 -2.26
CA LEU A 377 -3.24 15.25 -0.93
C LEU A 377 -1.86 14.60 -0.77
N ILE A 378 -1.38 13.89 -1.80
CA ILE A 378 -0.05 13.27 -1.77
C ILE A 378 1.06 14.33 -1.63
N GLU A 379 0.99 15.42 -2.39
CA GLU A 379 1.97 16.50 -2.27
C GLU A 379 1.85 17.22 -0.91
N ALA A 380 0.62 17.47 -0.44
CA ALA A 380 0.38 18.09 0.85
C ALA A 380 1.01 17.30 2.00
N ILE A 381 0.75 16.00 2.02
CA ILE A 381 1.25 15.11 3.07
C ILE A 381 2.78 14.95 2.95
N TYR A 382 3.31 14.79 1.74
CA TYR A 382 4.76 14.74 1.51
C TYR A 382 5.47 15.96 2.11
N GLN A 383 4.94 17.15 1.84
CA GLN A 383 5.52 18.41 2.27
C GLN A 383 5.50 18.57 3.78
N LYS A 384 4.47 18.07 4.46
CA LYS A 384 4.40 18.04 5.92
C LYS A 384 5.36 17.02 6.53
N LEU A 385 5.47 15.84 5.95
CA LEU A 385 6.21 14.72 6.54
C LEU A 385 7.73 14.78 6.29
N LYS A 386 8.19 15.53 5.28
CA LYS A 386 9.63 15.63 4.96
C LYS A 386 10.46 16.47 5.93
N GLU A 387 9.80 17.24 6.79
CA GLU A 387 10.46 18.24 7.66
C GLU A 387 10.87 17.66 9.02
N ASP A 388 10.14 16.67 9.55
CA ASP A 388 10.42 16.02 10.84
C ASP A 388 10.28 14.50 10.74
N ILE A 389 11.42 13.79 10.73
CA ILE A 389 11.48 12.33 10.63
C ILE A 389 11.48 11.73 12.03
N ASN A 390 10.36 11.09 12.37
CA ASN A 390 10.15 10.33 13.59
C ASN A 390 9.38 9.05 13.26
N VAL A 391 9.18 8.16 14.25
CA VAL A 391 8.52 6.87 14.02
C VAL A 391 7.11 7.03 13.43
N LYS A 392 6.38 8.09 13.81
CA LYS A 392 5.04 8.38 13.28
C LYS A 392 5.12 8.84 11.84
N SER A 393 5.90 9.89 11.56
CA SER A 393 5.99 10.45 10.21
C SER A 393 6.54 9.43 9.23
N PHE A 394 7.57 8.66 9.62
CA PHE A 394 8.10 7.56 8.81
C PHE A 394 7.04 6.51 8.49
N THR A 395 6.27 6.06 9.50
CA THR A 395 5.23 5.03 9.33
C THR A 395 4.12 5.50 8.40
N ILE A 396 3.56 6.70 8.65
CA ILE A 396 2.50 7.28 7.81
C ILE A 396 3.00 7.51 6.38
N TYR A 397 4.23 7.99 6.23
CA TYR A 397 4.83 8.20 4.92
C TYR A 397 4.94 6.89 4.13
N TYR A 398 5.40 5.83 4.80
CA TYR A 398 5.52 4.52 4.16
C TYR A 398 4.15 3.92 3.79
N LEU A 399 3.11 4.09 4.61
CA LEU A 399 1.75 3.66 4.24
C LEU A 399 1.25 4.37 2.98
N ILE A 400 1.57 5.65 2.82
CA ILE A 400 1.23 6.42 1.60
C ILE A 400 2.04 5.91 0.41
N PHE A 401 3.34 5.69 0.60
CA PHE A 401 4.20 5.08 -0.42
C PHE A 401 3.64 3.74 -0.88
N TYR A 402 3.27 2.87 0.06
CA TYR A 402 2.64 1.59 -0.22
C TYR A 402 1.37 1.79 -1.04
N GLY A 403 0.47 2.68 -0.61
CA GLY A 403 -0.79 2.98 -1.30
C GLY A 403 -0.59 3.43 -2.74
N VAL A 404 0.40 4.30 -2.99
CA VAL A 404 0.81 4.72 -4.33
C VAL A 404 1.39 3.54 -5.13
N PHE A 405 2.27 2.75 -4.53
CA PHE A 405 2.91 1.62 -5.18
C PHE A 405 1.92 0.56 -5.65
N VAL A 406 0.83 0.33 -4.92
CA VAL A 406 -0.19 -0.66 -5.31
C VAL A 406 -1.31 -0.10 -6.18
N THR A 407 -1.17 1.12 -6.70
CA THR A 407 -2.13 1.70 -7.66
C THR A 407 -2.19 0.94 -8.98
N PHE A 408 -1.24 0.07 -9.31
CA PHE A 408 -1.41 -0.83 -10.46
C PHE A 408 -2.45 -1.93 -10.21
N ILE A 409 -2.82 -2.17 -8.94
CA ILE A 409 -3.83 -3.15 -8.56
C ILE A 409 -5.19 -2.47 -8.48
N ARG A 410 -5.32 -1.51 -7.56
CA ARG A 410 -6.59 -0.87 -7.18
C ARG A 410 -6.34 0.39 -6.36
N ILE A 411 -7.39 1.17 -6.13
CA ILE A 411 -7.32 2.27 -5.16
C ILE A 411 -7.40 1.74 -3.73
N GLN A 412 -6.48 2.15 -2.86
CA GLN A 412 -6.42 1.61 -1.49
C GLN A 412 -7.45 2.19 -0.53
N THR A 413 -8.09 3.30 -0.89
CA THR A 413 -9.23 3.83 -0.11
C THR A 413 -10.45 2.91 -0.14
N ALA A 414 -10.51 1.97 -1.09
CA ALA A 414 -11.51 0.92 -1.14
C ALA A 414 -11.21 -0.22 -0.15
N ILE A 415 -10.02 -0.26 0.48
CA ILE A 415 -9.59 -1.34 1.36
C ILE A 415 -9.72 -0.93 2.83
N PRO A 416 -10.63 -1.55 3.61
CA PRO A 416 -10.87 -1.14 4.98
C PRO A 416 -9.64 -1.27 5.87
N SER A 417 -8.88 -2.36 5.71
CA SER A 417 -7.69 -2.61 6.53
C SER A 417 -6.60 -1.56 6.31
N TYR A 418 -6.48 -1.04 5.09
CA TYR A 418 -5.58 0.06 4.76
C TYR A 418 -5.99 1.35 5.48
N ILE A 419 -7.26 1.75 5.43
CA ILE A 419 -7.74 2.96 6.11
C ILE A 419 -7.56 2.86 7.63
N ILE A 420 -7.92 1.72 8.21
CA ILE A 420 -7.79 1.48 9.65
C ILE A 420 -6.33 1.49 10.09
N SER A 421 -5.37 1.13 9.22
CA SER A 421 -3.94 1.18 9.57
C SER A 421 -3.47 2.60 9.93
N PHE A 422 -4.02 3.65 9.29
CA PHE A 422 -3.74 5.04 9.65
C PHE A 422 -4.28 5.39 11.05
N ILE A 423 -5.45 4.86 11.39
CA ILE A 423 -6.04 5.04 12.73
C ILE A 423 -5.16 4.32 13.77
N PHE A 424 -4.78 3.07 13.51
CA PHE A 424 -3.91 2.31 14.39
C PHE A 424 -2.54 2.95 14.59
N ALA A 425 -1.93 3.50 13.53
CA ALA A 425 -0.67 4.23 13.65
C ALA A 425 -0.77 5.38 14.65
N ASN A 426 -1.92 6.09 14.70
CA ASN A 426 -2.16 7.14 15.69
C ASN A 426 -2.42 6.60 17.10
N LEU A 427 -3.02 5.42 17.24
CA LEU A 427 -3.32 4.81 18.54
C LEU A 427 -2.06 4.24 19.23
N ILE A 428 -1.18 3.60 18.45
CA ILE A 428 0.01 2.92 18.99
C ILE A 428 1.25 3.83 19.06
N ILE A 429 1.30 4.91 18.28
CA ILE A 429 2.38 5.91 18.32
C ILE A 429 1.84 7.22 18.92
N ARG A 430 2.17 7.46 20.19
CA ARG A 430 1.67 8.61 20.96
C ARG A 430 2.64 9.78 20.89
N SER A 431 2.10 11.00 20.96
CA SER A 431 2.89 12.23 21.13
C SER A 431 3.01 12.60 22.61
N LYS A 432 4.20 13.01 23.03
CA LYS A 432 4.42 13.75 24.28
C LYS A 432 4.84 15.18 23.90
N LYS A 433 4.26 16.19 24.57
CA LYS A 433 4.76 17.57 24.43
C LYS A 433 6.15 17.64 25.04
N GLU A 434 7.09 18.27 24.36
CA GLU A 434 8.34 18.67 25.02
C GLU A 434 8.00 19.82 25.98
N GLU A 435 8.16 19.57 27.28
CA GLU A 435 8.36 20.65 28.23
C GLU A 435 9.76 21.20 27.94
N LYS A 436 9.86 22.50 27.67
CA LYS A 436 11.15 23.17 27.69
C LYS A 436 11.57 23.20 29.16
N ASP A 437 12.70 22.57 29.47
CA ASP A 437 13.40 22.79 30.73
C ASP A 437 13.85 24.26 30.76
N ASP A 438 13.01 25.16 31.28
CA ASP A 438 13.39 26.52 31.65
C ASP A 438 14.24 26.49 32.94
N LYS A 439 15.32 25.70 32.94
CA LYS A 439 16.34 25.68 33.99
C LYS A 439 17.73 25.81 33.39
N CYS A 440 18.02 26.96 32.80
CA CYS A 440 19.39 27.47 32.71
C CYS A 440 19.37 28.97 32.33
N SER A 441 19.11 29.83 33.31
CA SER A 441 19.56 31.23 33.34
C SER A 441 19.08 31.94 34.62
N SER A 442 19.34 31.33 35.79
CA SER A 442 19.59 32.15 36.98
C SER A 442 21.09 32.41 37.00
N THR A 443 21.46 33.47 36.31
CA THR A 443 22.77 34.08 36.26
C THR A 443 23.35 34.17 37.66
N ASN A 444 24.57 33.68 37.83
CA ASN A 444 25.48 34.13 38.87
C ASN A 444 25.53 35.67 38.80
N ILE A 445 24.95 36.35 39.78
CA ILE A 445 25.35 37.69 40.15
C ILE A 445 26.09 37.53 41.47
N GLN A 446 27.42 37.47 41.36
CA GLN A 446 28.32 37.85 42.43
C GLN A 446 28.38 39.38 42.46
N SER A 447 28.00 39.97 43.58
CA SER A 447 28.71 41.08 44.23
C SER A 447 28.23 41.16 45.67
#